data_AF-A0A2V8UZ56-F1
#
_entry.id   AF-A0A2V8UZ56-F1
#
_cell.length_a   1.000
_cell.length_b   1.000
_cell.length_c   1.000
_cell.angle_alpha   90.00
_cell.angle_beta   90.00
_cell.angle_gamma   90.00
#
_symmetry.space_group_name_H-M   'P 1'
#
loop_
_entity.id
_entity.type
_entity.pdbx_description
1 polymer ?
#
loop_
_entity_poly.entity_id
_entity_poly.type
_entity_poly.pdbx_seq_one_letter_code
_entity_poly.pdbx_strand_id
1 'polypeptide(L)'
;MRPMNRRTFIGTSIAASLAAAAKPAWAADTAHSAGRFAAAHSIDRVGLQLYTVRGAMKTDFEGTIAKVAAVGYKEVEFAGYFDHSPKDVRAILD
;
A
#
# COMPACT_ATOMS: atom_id res chain seq x y z
N MET A 1 9.70 36.18 42.55
CA MET A 1 10.03 36.26 41.11
C MET A 1 11.20 37.21 40.94
N ARG A 2 12.35 36.76 40.41
CA ARG A 2 13.50 37.65 40.18
C ARG A 2 13.17 38.62 39.02
N PRO A 3 13.38 39.94 39.15
CA PRO A 3 13.09 40.88 38.08
C PRO A 3 13.98 40.59 36.86
N MET A 4 13.37 40.39 35.69
CA MET A 4 14.07 40.09 34.45
C MET A 4 14.58 41.38 33.80
N ASN A 5 15.89 41.48 33.58
CA ASN A 5 16.51 42.60 32.88
C ASN A 5 16.47 42.37 31.35
N ARG A 6 16.34 43.44 30.56
CA ARG A 6 16.37 43.43 29.08
C ARG A 6 17.58 42.66 28.52
N ARG A 7 18.74 42.80 29.18
CA ARG A 7 19.97 42.07 28.82
C ARG A 7 19.87 40.57 29.06
N THR A 8 19.23 40.16 30.16
CA THR A 8 18.95 38.75 30.45
C THR A 8 17.99 38.18 29.41
N PHE A 9 16.93 38.91 29.07
CA PHE A 9 15.96 38.49 28.06
C PHE A 9 16.61 38.28 26.68
N ILE A 10 17.41 39.24 26.19
CA ILE A 10 18.11 39.13 24.91
C ILE A 10 19.13 37.97 24.94
N GLY A 11 19.89 37.83 26.03
CA GLY A 11 20.85 36.73 26.17
C GLY A 11 20.17 35.35 26.16
N THR A 12 19.01 35.22 26.81
CA THR A 12 18.29 33.95 26.93
C THR A 12 17.58 33.58 25.61
N SER A 13 17.11 34.58 24.85
CA SER A 13 16.46 34.34 23.55
C SER A 13 17.44 33.92 22.44
N ILE A 14 18.71 34.32 22.51
CA ILE A 14 19.77 33.85 21.59
C ILE A 14 20.22 32.41 21.91
N ALA A 15 20.27 32.03 23.19
CA ALA A 15 20.66 30.67 23.58
C ALA A 15 19.58 29.61 23.19
N ALA A 16 18.30 29.99 23.21
CA ALA A 16 17.20 29.10 22.87
C ALA A 16 17.15 28.72 21.38
N SER A 17 17.58 29.60 20.47
CA SER A 17 17.55 29.33 19.03
C SER A 17 18.65 28.36 18.56
N LEU A 18 19.80 28.30 19.25
CA LEU A 18 20.85 27.31 18.94
C LEU A 18 20.47 25.88 19.37
N ALA A 19 19.74 25.71 20.48
CA ALA A 19 19.28 24.39 20.92
C ALA A 19 18.18 23.78 20.03
N ALA A 20 17.38 24.62 19.36
CA ALA A 20 16.34 24.17 18.42
C ALA A 20 16.88 23.76 17.03
N ALA A 21 18.13 24.12 16.69
CA ALA A 21 18.77 23.73 15.43
C ALA A 21 19.44 22.34 15.48
N ALA A 22 19.61 21.77 16.67
CA ALA A 22 20.11 20.41 16.82
C ALA A 22 19.02 19.41 16.44
N LYS A 23 19.13 18.83 15.23
CA LYS A 23 18.33 17.67 14.85
C LYS A 23 18.63 16.56 15.86
N PRO A 24 17.67 16.16 16.69
CA PRO A 24 17.95 15.18 17.72
C PRO A 24 18.16 13.81 17.04
N ALA A 25 19.01 12.94 17.59
CA ALA A 25 19.46 11.72 16.91
C ALA A 25 18.32 10.78 16.44
N TRP A 26 17.18 10.78 17.13
CA TRP A 26 15.93 10.09 16.74
C TRP A 26 15.23 10.67 15.49
N ALA A 27 15.54 11.91 15.09
CA ALA A 27 15.06 12.50 13.84
C ALA A 27 15.88 12.07 12.60
N ALA A 28 16.98 11.33 12.78
CA ALA A 28 17.72 10.72 11.67
C ALA A 28 17.01 9.45 11.14
N ASP A 29 16.25 8.75 11.99
CA ASP A 29 15.54 7.51 11.61
C ASP A 29 14.26 7.74 10.81
N THR A 30 13.74 8.97 10.76
CA THR A 30 12.58 9.29 9.90
C THR A 30 12.92 9.26 8.42
N ALA A 31 14.20 9.46 8.05
CA ALA A 31 14.63 9.37 6.65
C ALA A 31 14.69 7.90 6.17
N HIS A 32 15.09 6.97 7.04
CA HIS A 32 15.14 5.54 6.72
C HIS A 32 13.75 4.89 6.68
N SER A 33 12.79 5.41 7.44
CA SER A 33 11.39 4.98 7.38
C SER A 33 10.62 5.63 6.22
N ALA A 34 10.91 6.88 5.85
CA ALA A 34 10.35 7.51 4.65
C ALA A 34 10.80 6.82 3.35
N GLY A 35 12.04 6.35 3.28
CA GLY A 35 12.59 5.65 2.11
C GLY A 35 11.95 4.27 1.83
N ARG A 36 11.46 3.56 2.85
CA ARG A 36 10.81 2.24 2.70
C ARG A 36 9.39 2.32 2.16
N PHE A 37 8.68 3.43 2.41
CA PHE A 37 7.39 3.69 1.77
C PHE A 37 7.54 4.40 0.42
N ALA A 38 8.65 5.10 0.18
CA ALA A 38 8.94 5.76 -1.09
C ALA A 38 9.49 4.80 -2.16
N ALA A 39 10.16 3.72 -1.76
CA ALA A 39 10.40 2.59 -2.64
C ALA A 39 9.06 1.86 -2.82
N ALA A 40 8.27 2.30 -3.80
CA ALA A 40 6.99 1.68 -4.15
C ALA A 40 7.21 0.18 -4.39
N HIS A 41 6.87 -0.63 -3.39
CA HIS A 41 6.89 -2.08 -3.51
C HIS A 41 5.65 -2.45 -4.34
N SER A 42 5.77 -2.37 -5.66
CA SER A 42 4.70 -2.73 -6.58
C SER A 42 4.63 -4.25 -6.73
N ILE A 43 3.43 -4.79 -6.67
CA ILE A 43 3.18 -6.16 -7.07
C ILE A 43 2.91 -6.14 -8.57
N ASP A 44 3.82 -6.70 -9.36
CA ASP A 44 3.73 -6.65 -10.83
C ASP A 44 2.55 -7.46 -11.39
N ARG A 45 2.12 -8.49 -10.66
CA ARG A 45 1.00 -9.38 -11.04
C ARG A 45 0.00 -9.48 -9.91
N VAL A 46 -1.13 -8.80 -10.08
CA VAL A 46 -2.27 -8.89 -9.15
C VAL A 46 -3.26 -9.91 -9.69
N GLY A 47 -3.58 -10.91 -8.87
CA GLY A 47 -4.58 -11.93 -9.17
C GLY A 47 -5.90 -11.70 -8.43
N LEU A 48 -6.99 -12.20 -9.03
CA LEU A 48 -8.31 -12.21 -8.40
C LEU A 48 -8.67 -13.61 -7.89
N GLN A 49 -8.94 -13.74 -6.59
CA GLN A 49 -9.57 -14.94 -6.06
C GLN A 49 -11.04 -15.02 -6.51
N LEU A 50 -11.38 -16.00 -7.35
CA LEU A 50 -12.72 -16.13 -7.93
C LEU A 50 -13.81 -16.49 -6.90
N TYR A 51 -13.42 -16.91 -5.69
CA TYR A 51 -14.37 -17.06 -4.58
C TYR A 51 -15.15 -15.76 -4.28
N THR A 52 -14.52 -14.60 -4.50
CA THR A 52 -15.13 -13.28 -4.33
C THR A 52 -16.35 -13.09 -5.22
N VAL A 53 -16.33 -13.68 -6.43
CA VAL A 53 -17.41 -13.60 -7.43
C VAL A 53 -18.12 -14.94 -7.62
N ARG A 54 -18.00 -15.88 -6.68
CA ARG A 54 -18.54 -17.26 -6.78
C ARG A 54 -20.03 -17.34 -7.12
N GLY A 55 -20.81 -16.33 -6.71
CA GLY A 55 -22.23 -16.25 -7.06
C GLY A 55 -22.44 -16.13 -8.57
N ALA A 56 -21.69 -15.23 -9.20
CA ALA A 56 -21.72 -15.05 -10.66
C ALA A 56 -21.13 -16.28 -11.38
N MET A 57 -20.03 -16.83 -10.85
CA MET A 57 -19.42 -18.06 -11.40
C MET A 57 -20.40 -19.25 -11.43
N LYS A 58 -21.26 -19.38 -10.41
CA LYS A 58 -22.29 -20.43 -10.35
C LYS A 58 -23.37 -20.26 -11.41
N THR A 59 -23.67 -19.02 -11.81
CA THR A 59 -24.71 -18.70 -12.79
C THR A 59 -24.18 -18.71 -14.22
N ASP A 60 -22.98 -18.20 -14.44
CA ASP A 60 -22.37 -18.00 -15.76
C ASP A 60 -20.84 -18.03 -15.61
N PHE A 61 -20.25 -19.22 -15.72
CA PHE A 61 -18.83 -19.45 -15.47
C PHE A 61 -17.95 -18.70 -16.50
N GLU A 62 -18.16 -18.96 -17.78
CA GLU A 62 -17.40 -18.38 -18.89
C GLU A 62 -17.59 -16.87 -18.97
N GLY A 63 -18.85 -16.39 -18.92
CA GLY A 63 -19.14 -14.97 -19.00
C GLY A 63 -18.64 -14.19 -17.79
N THR A 64 -18.53 -14.81 -16.61
CA THR A 64 -17.89 -14.18 -15.45
C THR A 64 -16.39 -14.04 -15.65
N ILE A 65 -15.70 -15.07 -16.15
CA ILE A 65 -14.25 -15.00 -16.45
C ILE A 65 -13.98 -13.92 -17.50
N ALA A 66 -14.78 -13.88 -18.57
CA ALA A 66 -14.64 -12.86 -19.61
C ALA A 66 -14.80 -11.44 -19.06
N LYS A 67 -15.75 -11.22 -18.14
CA LYS A 67 -15.93 -9.92 -17.46
C LYS A 67 -14.75 -9.58 -16.55
N VAL A 68 -14.21 -10.55 -15.81
CA VAL A 68 -13.01 -10.35 -14.97
C VAL A 68 -11.81 -9.93 -15.83
N ALA A 69 -11.62 -10.59 -16.99
CA ALA A 69 -10.59 -10.21 -17.95
C ALA A 69 -10.81 -8.80 -18.52
N ALA A 70 -12.06 -8.45 -18.85
CA ALA A 70 -12.43 -7.12 -19.34
C ALA A 70 -12.19 -6.00 -18.30
N VAL A 71 -12.29 -6.31 -17.01
CA VAL A 71 -11.91 -5.38 -15.92
C VAL A 71 -10.40 -5.16 -15.84
N GLY A 72 -9.60 -6.08 -16.38
CA GLY A 72 -8.14 -5.96 -16.49
C GLY A 72 -7.34 -6.90 -15.60
N TYR A 73 -7.99 -7.84 -14.90
CA TYR A 73 -7.28 -8.91 -14.19
C TYR A 73 -6.74 -9.92 -15.20
N LYS A 74 -5.44 -10.22 -15.10
CA LYS A 74 -4.75 -11.20 -15.95
C LYS A 74 -4.53 -12.54 -15.26
N GLU A 75 -4.52 -12.52 -13.93
CA GLU A 75 -4.30 -13.70 -13.09
C GLU A 75 -5.57 -13.96 -12.27
N VAL A 76 -5.96 -15.22 -12.14
CA VAL A 76 -7.12 -15.64 -11.34
C VAL A 76 -6.82 -16.92 -10.58
N GLU A 77 -7.41 -17.05 -9.40
CA GLU A 77 -7.37 -18.29 -8.62
C GLU A 77 -8.77 -18.89 -8.54
N PHE A 78 -8.90 -20.16 -8.97
CA PHE A 78 -10.16 -20.87 -8.97
C PHE A 78 -10.56 -21.36 -7.58
N ALA A 79 -11.85 -21.25 -7.27
CA ALA A 79 -12.46 -21.84 -6.10
C ALA A 79 -13.42 -22.96 -6.53
N GLY A 80 -12.92 -23.89 -7.32
CA GLY A 80 -13.68 -24.93 -8.03
C GLY A 80 -13.95 -24.59 -9.50
N TYR A 81 -14.28 -25.61 -10.28
CA TYR A 81 -14.47 -25.51 -11.75
C TYR A 81 -15.94 -25.58 -12.21
N PHE A 82 -16.90 -25.68 -11.28
CA PHE A 82 -18.34 -25.65 -11.62
C PHE A 82 -18.69 -26.62 -12.76
N ASP A 83 -18.33 -27.89 -12.59
CA ASP A 83 -18.55 -28.98 -13.55
C ASP A 83 -17.76 -28.92 -14.88
N HIS A 84 -16.83 -27.96 -15.03
CA HIS A 84 -15.93 -27.90 -16.18
C HIS A 84 -14.71 -28.82 -15.98
N SER A 85 -14.27 -29.48 -17.05
CA SER A 85 -13.02 -30.24 -17.01
C SER A 85 -11.81 -29.29 -17.03
N PRO A 86 -10.63 -29.72 -16.54
CA PRO A 86 -9.42 -28.92 -16.64
C PRO A 86 -9.08 -28.47 -18.07
N LYS A 87 -9.46 -29.26 -19.08
CA LYS A 87 -9.25 -28.93 -20.50
C LYS A 87 -10.16 -27.79 -20.95
N ASP A 88 -11.41 -27.79 -20.51
CA ASP A 88 -12.37 -26.73 -20.84
C ASP A 88 -11.96 -25.43 -20.16
N VAL A 89 -11.60 -25.50 -18.87
CA VAL A 89 -11.07 -24.33 -18.13
C VAL A 89 -9.86 -23.73 -18.83
N ARG A 90 -8.94 -24.57 -19.33
CA ARG A 90 -7.79 -24.09 -20.09
C ARG A 90 -8.21 -23.35 -21.37
N ALA A 91 -9.14 -23.92 -22.14
CA ALA A 91 -9.62 -23.30 -23.37
C ALA A 91 -10.36 -21.97 -23.14
N ILE A 92 -11.01 -21.81 -21.99
CA ILE A 92 -11.68 -20.56 -21.59
C ILE A 92 -10.67 -19.47 -21.22
N LEU A 93 -9.46 -19.85 -20.78
CA LEU A 93 -8.40 -18.91 -20.38
C LEU A 93 -7.43 -18.54 -21.51
N ASP A 94 -7.41 -19.29 -22.61
CA ASP A 94 -6.59 -19.04 -23.80
C ASP A 94 -7.21 -17.93 -24.67
#